data_AF-A0ABD5ZJQ0-F1
#
_entry.id   AF-A0ABD5ZJQ0-F1
#
_cell.length_a   1.000
_cell.length_b   1.000
_cell.length_c   1.000
_cell.angle_alpha   90.00
_cell.angle_beta   90.00
_cell.angle_gamma   90.00
#
_symmetry.space_group_name_H-M   'P 1'
#
loop_
_entity.id
_entity.type
_entity.pdbx_description
1 polymer ?
#
loop_
_entity_poly.entity_id
_entity_poly.type
_entity_poly.pdbx_seq_one_letter_code
_entity_poly.pdbx_strand_id
1 'polypeptide(L)'
;MDRRAYLGLVGVAAASLAGCLTREEPDIPETPTDDEPTPERTPEPTPEQTPEYPEGVNVVEDLGCDPTGREPCAARIRQALEDDIVLRFPSGTYRFEHRLRISQFSSVVMLGEGPVQLLPPEGYNNFLIDVSEVGNFVFSGIDIDITAPETTAGVRILTRDSFLVDDVEYIGRGNHPNQDVVHAMLLGLTTAEGRGVIRNFRAKKGSAIGHYKNGDGRGGISIGPWNSGDIRIENCHLEEFGNNGIYASRTTGNIEVIGGTFRNNNVAGIRIAGEGSYVEGATVEVDLDSYTGPLTQLDSQFNTRGIVIEQGPTQKPAGAEIRNCTIVIEKTPQSKGGIYVFPTGRTVTVRDSTIRINADNVPGVFRSPLERQGQYRPPDGPSWVRLENVLITGTARGASGIILADAPESVIRNCTIDQSGEQRDGVYLSNSNSTVVDGGSVTTTRYPYIIEFDGDSNTDPCLLQFDAVPEIRQSSARFDPGQSDSTVLIDGREYRANGGGVFSTSGCMTTDNLSSPTGDNTLAITGTQNGQLKWLRFVPE
;
A
#
# COMPACT_ATOMS: atom_id res chain seq x y z
N MET A 1 -44.21 10.58 -8.64
CA MET A 1 -43.12 9.64 -8.32
C MET A 1 -42.40 9.40 -9.63
N ASP A 2 -41.31 10.13 -9.86
CA ASP A 2 -40.75 10.32 -11.19
C ASP A 2 -39.26 9.92 -11.24
N ARG A 3 -38.95 9.13 -12.27
CA ARG A 3 -37.66 8.50 -12.57
C ARG A 3 -36.82 9.49 -13.38
N ARG A 4 -35.93 10.24 -12.73
CA ARG A 4 -34.78 10.95 -13.36
C ARG A 4 -33.92 11.64 -12.28
N ALA A 5 -32.93 10.92 -11.76
CA ALA A 5 -31.81 11.49 -11.00
C ALA A 5 -30.66 10.48 -10.91
N TYR A 6 -30.02 10.17 -12.03
CA TYR A 6 -28.70 9.54 -12.07
C TYR A 6 -27.97 10.17 -13.24
N LEU A 7 -27.44 11.38 -13.01
CA LEU A 7 -26.40 12.06 -13.77
C LEU A 7 -26.24 13.46 -13.16
N GLY A 8 -25.13 13.68 -12.46
CA GLY A 8 -24.66 14.98 -12.00
C GLY A 8 -24.71 15.18 -10.48
N LEU A 9 -23.54 15.13 -9.82
CA LEU A 9 -23.05 16.27 -9.03
C LEU A 9 -21.58 16.08 -8.61
N VAL A 10 -20.72 16.91 -9.17
CA VAL A 10 -19.54 17.48 -8.50
C VAL A 10 -20.04 18.73 -7.77
N GLY A 11 -19.81 18.85 -6.46
CA GLY A 11 -19.85 20.14 -5.72
C GLY A 11 -20.80 20.29 -4.51
N VAL A 12 -20.19 20.57 -3.35
CA VAL A 12 -20.65 21.43 -2.21
C VAL A 12 -21.63 20.89 -1.13
N ALA A 13 -21.05 20.68 0.07
CA ALA A 13 -21.41 21.06 1.47
C ALA A 13 -22.85 21.07 2.08
N ALA A 14 -22.86 20.80 3.41
CA ALA A 14 -23.84 21.08 4.51
C ALA A 14 -24.72 19.89 5.00
N ALA A 15 -24.50 19.33 6.20
CA ALA A 15 -25.13 19.61 7.53
C ALA A 15 -26.56 19.02 7.68
N SER A 16 -27.11 18.42 8.77
CA SER A 16 -26.79 18.18 10.19
C SER A 16 -27.92 17.33 10.86
N LEU A 17 -27.70 16.83 12.10
CA LEU A 17 -28.66 16.34 13.16
C LEU A 17 -29.05 14.84 13.16
N ALA A 18 -29.29 14.11 14.28
CA ALA A 18 -28.91 14.09 15.70
C ALA A 18 -29.70 12.93 16.38
N GLY A 19 -29.17 12.29 17.44
CA GLY A 19 -29.93 11.47 18.44
C GLY A 19 -29.38 10.04 18.67
N CYS A 20 -28.48 9.81 19.64
CA CYS A 20 -28.67 9.54 21.08
C CYS A 20 -29.13 8.11 21.50
N LEU A 21 -28.19 7.41 22.18
CA LEU A 21 -28.31 6.58 23.41
C LEU A 21 -28.90 5.15 23.25
N THR A 22 -28.45 4.05 23.89
CA THR A 22 -27.64 3.74 25.10
C THR A 22 -27.25 2.23 25.02
N ARG A 23 -26.00 1.83 25.33
CA ARG A 23 -25.52 1.04 26.51
C ARG A 23 -26.20 -0.32 26.79
N GLU A 24 -25.43 -1.41 26.69
CA GLU A 24 -25.33 -2.53 27.68
C GLU A 24 -24.24 -3.57 27.26
N GLU A 25 -23.17 -3.65 28.06
CA GLU A 25 -22.40 -4.89 28.39
C GLU A 25 -23.18 -5.64 29.50
N PRO A 26 -22.90 -6.91 29.89
CA PRO A 26 -21.65 -7.69 29.83
C PRO A 26 -21.90 -9.15 29.34
N ASP A 27 -21.02 -10.17 29.33
CA ASP A 27 -20.13 -10.72 30.35
C ASP A 27 -19.19 -11.76 29.70
N ILE A 28 -17.99 -11.85 30.27
CA ILE A 28 -16.96 -12.87 30.02
C ILE A 28 -17.26 -14.08 30.92
N PRO A 29 -17.01 -15.32 30.45
CA PRO A 29 -16.21 -16.19 31.30
C PRO A 29 -15.18 -17.05 30.55
N GLU A 30 -13.97 -17.01 31.14
CA GLU A 30 -13.09 -18.13 31.48
C GLU A 30 -12.34 -18.90 30.38
N THR A 31 -11.03 -18.71 30.47
CA THR A 31 -9.90 -19.47 29.93
C THR A 31 -9.94 -20.96 30.34
N PRO A 32 -9.51 -21.85 29.44
CA PRO A 32 -8.76 -23.04 29.85
C PRO A 32 -7.38 -23.11 29.17
N THR A 33 -6.36 -23.15 30.04
CA THR A 33 -5.15 -23.99 30.02
C THR A 33 -4.36 -24.23 28.72
N ASP A 34 -3.07 -23.89 28.83
CA ASP A 34 -1.95 -24.20 27.93
C ASP A 34 -1.88 -25.67 27.49
N ASP A 35 -1.90 -25.88 26.18
CA ASP A 35 -1.28 -27.03 25.50
C ASP A 35 -0.33 -26.47 24.42
N GLU A 36 0.95 -26.85 24.49
CA GLU A 36 1.98 -26.50 23.49
C GLU A 36 1.57 -27.00 22.09
N PRO A 37 1.50 -26.13 21.07
CA PRO A 37 1.20 -26.58 19.72
C PRO A 37 2.45 -27.20 19.08
N THR A 38 2.32 -28.48 18.75
CA THR A 38 3.16 -29.18 17.77
C THR A 38 3.16 -28.40 16.45
N PRO A 39 4.30 -28.22 15.74
CA PRO A 39 4.32 -27.45 14.49
C PRO A 39 3.40 -28.12 13.47
N GLU A 40 2.26 -27.48 13.21
CA GLU A 40 1.29 -27.91 12.24
C GLU A 40 1.90 -27.76 10.85
N ARG A 41 2.03 -28.87 10.14
CA ARG A 41 2.45 -28.91 8.73
C ARG A 41 1.54 -27.96 7.95
N THR A 42 2.14 -26.98 7.29
CA THR A 42 1.48 -26.18 6.25
C THR A 42 0.76 -27.13 5.30
N PRO A 43 -0.57 -27.01 5.12
CA PRO A 43 -1.26 -27.82 4.12
C PRO A 43 -0.67 -27.48 2.75
N GLU A 44 -0.25 -28.51 2.01
CA GLU A 44 0.08 -28.38 0.59
C GLU A 44 -1.10 -27.70 -0.13
N PRO A 45 -0.83 -26.79 -1.08
CA PRO A 45 -1.89 -26.10 -1.80
C PRO A 45 -2.79 -27.13 -2.49
N THR A 46 -4.06 -27.16 -2.07
CA THR A 46 -5.11 -27.91 -2.75
C THR A 46 -5.13 -27.47 -4.22
N PRO A 47 -5.14 -28.40 -5.20
CA PRO A 47 -5.29 -28.02 -6.60
C PRO A 47 -6.61 -27.26 -6.74
N GLU A 48 -6.54 -25.98 -7.06
CA GLU A 48 -7.72 -25.16 -7.36
C GLU A 48 -8.50 -25.81 -8.50
N GLN A 49 -9.75 -26.19 -8.22
CA GLN A 49 -10.66 -26.70 -9.23
C GLN A 49 -10.96 -25.55 -10.21
N THR A 50 -10.59 -25.72 -11.47
CA THR A 50 -11.10 -24.87 -12.56
C THR A 50 -12.63 -24.95 -12.52
N PRO A 51 -13.37 -23.83 -12.44
CA PRO A 51 -14.82 -23.88 -12.41
C PRO A 51 -15.34 -24.56 -13.68
N GLU A 52 -16.14 -25.61 -13.53
CA GLU A 52 -16.86 -26.20 -14.66
C GLU A 52 -18.03 -25.30 -15.04
N TYR A 53 -17.98 -24.73 -16.25
CA TYR A 53 -19.07 -23.91 -16.79
C TYR A 53 -19.98 -24.75 -17.69
N PRO A 54 -21.30 -24.47 -17.73
CA PRO A 54 -22.21 -25.11 -18.67
C PRO A 54 -21.80 -24.87 -20.14
N GLU A 55 -22.45 -25.59 -21.06
CA GLU A 55 -22.33 -25.33 -22.50
C GLU A 55 -22.58 -23.84 -22.78
N GLY A 56 -21.72 -23.23 -23.59
CA GLY A 56 -21.70 -21.78 -23.82
C GLY A 56 -21.69 -21.44 -25.30
N VAL A 57 -21.94 -20.17 -25.61
CA VAL A 57 -21.92 -19.61 -26.96
C VAL A 57 -20.48 -19.48 -27.43
N ASN A 58 -20.12 -20.19 -28.50
CA ASN A 58 -18.83 -20.04 -29.18
C ASN A 58 -18.85 -18.75 -29.99
N VAL A 59 -17.99 -17.78 -29.64
CA VAL A 59 -18.00 -16.46 -30.28
C VAL A 59 -17.66 -16.51 -31.78
N VAL A 60 -16.98 -17.56 -32.25
CA VAL A 60 -16.66 -17.74 -33.68
C VAL A 60 -17.78 -18.49 -34.39
N GLU A 61 -18.14 -19.68 -33.91
CA GLU A 61 -19.09 -20.56 -34.60
C GLU A 61 -20.53 -20.02 -34.53
N ASP A 62 -20.94 -19.49 -33.38
CA ASP A 62 -22.32 -19.05 -33.15
C ASP A 62 -22.52 -17.56 -33.47
N LEU A 63 -21.54 -16.71 -33.15
CA LEU A 63 -21.66 -15.25 -33.33
C LEU A 63 -20.95 -14.73 -34.59
N GLY A 64 -20.12 -15.56 -35.24
CA GLY A 64 -19.40 -15.18 -36.45
C GLY A 64 -18.31 -14.13 -36.23
N CYS A 65 -17.72 -14.06 -35.03
CA CYS A 65 -16.55 -13.22 -34.80
C CYS A 65 -15.33 -13.75 -35.56
N ASP A 66 -14.49 -12.82 -36.03
CA ASP A 66 -13.24 -13.15 -36.73
C ASP A 66 -12.09 -13.31 -35.71
N PRO A 67 -11.51 -14.53 -35.57
CA PRO A 67 -10.40 -14.78 -34.66
C PRO A 67 -9.03 -14.34 -35.24
N THR A 68 -9.00 -13.73 -36.43
CA THR A 68 -7.75 -13.25 -37.07
C THR A 68 -7.48 -11.76 -36.83
N GLY A 69 -8.41 -11.06 -36.18
CA GLY A 69 -8.28 -9.64 -35.85
C GLY A 69 -8.51 -8.67 -37.02
N ARG A 70 -9.01 -9.14 -38.17
CA ARG A 70 -9.28 -8.29 -39.33
C ARG A 70 -10.62 -7.59 -39.19
N GLU A 71 -11.64 -8.34 -38.80
CA GLU A 71 -13.01 -7.85 -38.63
C GLU A 71 -13.40 -7.63 -37.16
N PRO A 72 -14.23 -6.61 -36.86
CA PRO A 72 -14.69 -6.31 -35.51
C PRO A 72 -15.60 -7.38 -34.89
N CYS A 73 -15.52 -7.58 -33.57
CA CYS A 73 -16.33 -8.55 -32.82
C CYS A 73 -17.27 -7.92 -31.78
N ALA A 74 -16.98 -6.72 -31.27
CA ALA A 74 -17.68 -6.18 -30.09
C ALA A 74 -19.19 -5.98 -30.31
N ALA A 75 -19.60 -5.51 -31.49
CA ALA A 75 -21.02 -5.35 -31.82
C ALA A 75 -21.80 -6.68 -31.83
N ARG A 76 -21.17 -7.79 -32.27
CA ARG A 76 -21.78 -9.12 -32.32
C ARG A 76 -22.00 -9.66 -30.91
N ILE A 77 -20.98 -9.57 -30.06
CA ILE A 77 -21.08 -9.93 -28.64
C ILE A 77 -22.21 -9.14 -27.98
N ARG A 78 -22.24 -7.81 -28.15
CA ARG A 78 -23.27 -6.96 -27.55
C ARG A 78 -24.70 -7.36 -27.93
N GLN A 79 -24.91 -7.84 -29.15
CA GLN A 79 -26.24 -8.29 -29.61
C GLN A 79 -26.65 -9.64 -29.02
N ALA A 80 -25.68 -10.47 -28.63
CA ALA A 80 -25.90 -11.78 -28.05
C ALA A 80 -26.06 -11.78 -26.53
N LEU A 81 -25.67 -10.69 -25.85
CA LEU A 81 -25.75 -10.60 -24.38
C LEU A 81 -27.17 -10.83 -23.87
N GLU A 82 -27.29 -11.79 -22.96
CA GLU A 82 -28.51 -12.11 -22.20
C GLU A 82 -28.14 -12.59 -20.79
N ASP A 83 -29.15 -12.80 -19.95
CA ASP A 83 -28.95 -13.34 -18.60
C ASP A 83 -28.30 -14.72 -18.66
N ASP A 84 -27.33 -14.94 -17.76
CA ASP A 84 -26.62 -16.21 -17.55
C ASP A 84 -25.81 -16.71 -18.77
N ILE A 85 -25.46 -15.82 -19.71
CA ILE A 85 -24.67 -16.18 -20.89
C ILE A 85 -23.22 -16.54 -20.55
N VAL A 86 -22.73 -17.61 -21.19
CA VAL A 86 -21.32 -18.01 -21.20
C VAL A 86 -20.76 -17.81 -22.61
N LEU A 87 -19.89 -16.83 -22.79
CA LEU A 87 -19.19 -16.55 -24.04
C LEU A 87 -17.83 -17.24 -24.04
N ARG A 88 -17.64 -18.20 -24.94
CA ARG A 88 -16.40 -18.98 -25.11
C ARG A 88 -15.62 -18.45 -26.30
N PHE A 89 -14.39 -18.04 -26.06
CA PHE A 89 -13.44 -17.52 -27.03
C PHE A 89 -12.44 -18.62 -27.40
N PRO A 90 -12.56 -19.25 -28.58
CA PRO A 90 -11.49 -20.06 -29.13
C PRO A 90 -10.22 -19.24 -29.30
N SER A 91 -9.08 -19.92 -29.40
CA SER A 91 -7.78 -19.27 -29.63
C SER A 91 -7.83 -18.31 -30.83
N GLY A 92 -7.32 -17.09 -30.65
CA GLY A 92 -7.36 -16.07 -31.69
C GLY A 92 -7.19 -14.64 -31.17
N THR A 93 -7.10 -13.72 -32.11
CA THR A 93 -7.07 -12.28 -31.86
C THR A 93 -8.41 -11.68 -32.30
N TYR A 94 -9.11 -11.03 -31.37
CA TYR A 94 -10.44 -10.49 -31.60
C TYR A 94 -10.39 -8.97 -31.55
N ARG A 95 -10.63 -8.34 -32.70
CA ARG A 95 -10.64 -6.89 -32.81
C ARG A 95 -11.90 -6.32 -32.19
N PHE A 96 -11.71 -5.37 -31.28
CA PHE A 96 -12.78 -4.58 -30.68
C PHE A 96 -12.71 -3.16 -31.25
N GLU A 97 -13.80 -2.73 -31.86
CA GLU A 97 -13.89 -1.45 -32.56
C GLU A 97 -14.41 -0.32 -31.65
N HIS A 98 -15.01 -0.67 -30.52
CA HIS A 98 -15.44 0.24 -29.47
C HIS A 98 -15.56 -0.48 -28.13
N ARG A 99 -15.90 0.29 -27.09
CA ARG A 99 -16.22 -0.20 -25.75
C ARG A 99 -17.39 -1.18 -25.76
N LEU A 100 -17.18 -2.40 -25.27
CA LEU A 100 -18.23 -3.37 -24.97
C LEU A 100 -18.85 -3.03 -23.61
N ARG A 101 -20.10 -2.57 -23.60
CA ARG A 101 -20.86 -2.33 -22.37
C ARG A 101 -21.72 -3.55 -22.03
N ILE A 102 -21.58 -4.04 -20.81
CA ILE A 102 -22.31 -5.18 -20.26
C ILE A 102 -23.05 -4.67 -19.03
N SER A 103 -24.38 -4.67 -19.06
CA SER A 103 -25.16 -4.13 -17.97
C SER A 103 -26.53 -4.75 -17.82
N GLN A 104 -27.02 -4.79 -16.58
CA GLN A 104 -28.39 -5.20 -16.24
C GLN A 104 -28.66 -6.70 -16.46
N PHE A 105 -27.64 -7.53 -16.23
CA PHE A 105 -27.73 -8.99 -16.34
C PHE A 105 -27.52 -9.68 -14.97
N SER A 106 -28.08 -10.88 -14.81
CA SER A 106 -27.86 -11.74 -13.65
C SER A 106 -26.40 -12.19 -13.56
N SER A 107 -25.89 -12.77 -14.64
CA SER A 107 -24.55 -13.35 -14.74
C SER A 107 -24.06 -13.28 -16.18
N VAL A 108 -22.79 -12.94 -16.39
CA VAL A 108 -22.13 -12.99 -17.70
C VAL A 108 -20.72 -13.56 -17.52
N VAL A 109 -20.37 -14.55 -18.33
CA VAL A 109 -19.06 -15.21 -18.30
C VAL A 109 -18.37 -15.03 -19.65
N MET A 110 -17.11 -14.60 -19.64
CA MET A 110 -16.23 -14.52 -20.81
C MET A 110 -14.99 -15.39 -20.55
N LEU A 111 -14.83 -16.47 -21.32
CA LEU A 111 -13.80 -17.49 -21.13
C LEU A 111 -12.94 -17.66 -22.38
N GLY A 112 -11.62 -17.61 -22.23
CA GLY A 112 -10.69 -18.05 -23.26
C GLY A 112 -10.43 -19.56 -23.20
N GLU A 113 -10.46 -20.23 -24.35
CA GLU A 113 -10.21 -21.67 -24.49
C GLU A 113 -8.83 -21.93 -25.15
N GLY A 114 -7.83 -21.19 -24.70
CA GLY A 114 -6.47 -21.16 -25.24
C GLY A 114 -5.95 -19.72 -25.35
N PRO A 115 -4.93 -19.46 -26.19
CA PRO A 115 -4.41 -18.10 -26.37
C PRO A 115 -5.45 -17.19 -27.03
N VAL A 116 -6.05 -16.29 -26.25
CA VAL A 116 -7.04 -15.31 -26.71
C VAL A 116 -6.53 -13.90 -26.43
N GLN A 117 -6.64 -13.02 -27.43
CA GLN A 117 -6.26 -11.62 -27.30
C GLN A 117 -7.40 -10.71 -27.75
N LEU A 118 -7.73 -9.70 -26.96
CA LEU A 118 -8.58 -8.59 -27.38
C LEU A 118 -7.73 -7.44 -27.88
N LEU A 119 -8.02 -6.98 -29.09
CA LEU A 119 -7.28 -5.92 -29.76
C LEU A 119 -8.13 -4.63 -29.82
N PRO A 120 -7.85 -3.60 -29.00
CA PRO A 120 -8.48 -2.30 -29.09
C PRO A 120 -8.02 -1.55 -30.36
N PRO A 121 -8.71 -0.47 -30.76
CA PRO A 121 -8.27 0.38 -31.86
C PRO A 121 -6.91 1.03 -31.57
N GLU A 122 -6.15 1.37 -32.61
CA GLU A 122 -4.97 2.23 -32.47
C GLU A 122 -5.38 3.60 -31.89
N GLY A 123 -4.57 4.15 -30.98
CA GLY A 123 -4.85 5.41 -30.28
C GLY A 123 -5.94 5.30 -29.21
N TYR A 124 -6.35 4.09 -28.80
CA TYR A 124 -7.43 3.93 -27.83
C TYR A 124 -7.00 4.33 -26.41
N ASN A 125 -7.93 4.92 -25.66
CA ASN A 125 -7.76 5.26 -24.25
C ASN A 125 -9.12 5.38 -23.56
N ASN A 126 -9.74 4.22 -23.33
CA ASN A 126 -10.98 4.09 -22.60
C ASN A 126 -11.11 2.65 -22.05
N PHE A 127 -12.22 2.36 -21.38
CA PHE A 127 -12.56 0.99 -21.02
C PHE A 127 -12.98 0.22 -22.26
N LEU A 128 -12.26 -0.86 -22.58
CA LEU A 128 -12.60 -1.79 -23.65
C LEU A 128 -13.77 -2.68 -23.25
N ILE A 129 -13.80 -3.12 -21.99
CA ILE A 129 -14.90 -3.85 -21.36
C ILE A 129 -15.45 -3.00 -20.20
N ASP A 130 -16.76 -2.85 -20.15
CA ASP A 130 -17.47 -2.05 -19.15
C ASP A 130 -18.64 -2.79 -18.50
N VAL A 131 -18.28 -3.35 -17.35
CA VAL A 131 -19.00 -3.92 -16.21
C VAL A 131 -19.90 -3.02 -15.37
N SER A 132 -21.23 -3.03 -15.48
CA SER A 132 -22.07 -2.30 -14.49
C SER A 132 -23.44 -2.92 -14.26
N GLU A 133 -23.97 -2.89 -13.04
CA GLU A 133 -25.31 -3.43 -12.73
C GLU A 133 -25.47 -4.92 -13.07
N VAL A 134 -24.39 -5.69 -13.01
CA VAL A 134 -24.39 -7.15 -13.21
C VAL A 134 -24.30 -7.85 -11.86
N GLY A 135 -25.02 -8.96 -11.68
CA GLY A 135 -24.92 -9.78 -10.46
C GLY A 135 -23.53 -10.42 -10.32
N ASN A 136 -23.18 -11.28 -11.28
CA ASN A 136 -21.92 -12.03 -11.31
C ASN A 136 -21.20 -11.83 -12.64
N PHE A 137 -19.88 -11.64 -12.63
CA PHE A 137 -19.09 -11.51 -13.86
C PHE A 137 -17.80 -12.32 -13.82
N VAL A 138 -17.51 -13.06 -14.88
CA VAL A 138 -16.25 -13.79 -15.04
C VAL A 138 -15.54 -13.32 -16.29
N PHE A 139 -14.24 -13.03 -16.16
CA PHE A 139 -13.34 -12.73 -17.26
C PHE A 139 -12.04 -13.50 -17.08
N SER A 140 -11.85 -14.57 -17.85
CA SER A 140 -10.73 -15.48 -17.63
C SER A 140 -10.08 -16.01 -18.91
N GLY A 141 -8.75 -16.12 -18.91
CA GLY A 141 -7.96 -16.67 -20.02
C GLY A 141 -7.93 -15.79 -21.27
N ILE A 142 -8.11 -14.47 -21.10
CA ILE A 142 -8.22 -13.52 -22.21
C ILE A 142 -7.26 -12.35 -21.97
N ASP A 143 -6.25 -12.24 -22.83
CA ASP A 143 -5.27 -11.16 -22.81
C ASP A 143 -5.79 -9.90 -23.51
N ILE A 144 -5.18 -8.76 -23.21
CA ILE A 144 -5.48 -7.47 -23.84
C ILE A 144 -4.21 -6.94 -24.48
N ASP A 145 -4.19 -6.89 -25.80
CA ASP A 145 -3.04 -6.40 -26.58
C ASP A 145 -3.14 -4.90 -26.78
N ILE A 146 -2.24 -4.14 -26.15
CA ILE A 146 -2.12 -2.69 -26.26
C ILE A 146 -0.79 -2.28 -26.95
N THR A 147 -0.23 -3.14 -27.80
CA THR A 147 1.05 -2.88 -28.49
C THR A 147 0.95 -1.85 -29.61
N ALA A 148 -0.26 -1.55 -30.09
CA ALA A 148 -0.49 -0.52 -31.09
C ALA A 148 0.03 0.86 -30.59
N PRO A 149 0.53 1.73 -31.48
CA PRO A 149 1.01 3.06 -31.11
C PRO A 149 -0.02 3.85 -30.31
N GLU A 150 0.46 4.58 -29.30
CA GLU A 150 -0.37 5.46 -28.44
C GLU A 150 -1.64 4.77 -27.94
N THR A 151 -1.59 3.46 -27.69
CA THR A 151 -2.78 2.67 -27.36
C THR A 151 -2.73 2.18 -25.92
N THR A 152 -3.88 2.27 -25.26
CA THR A 152 -4.12 1.66 -23.97
C THR A 152 -5.58 1.27 -23.84
N ALA A 153 -5.90 0.45 -22.86
CA ALA A 153 -7.28 0.03 -22.60
C ALA A 153 -7.45 -0.28 -21.12
N GLY A 154 -8.66 -0.09 -20.61
CA GLY A 154 -9.05 -0.55 -19.28
C GLY A 154 -10.15 -1.60 -19.34
N VAL A 155 -10.28 -2.36 -18.27
CA VAL A 155 -11.46 -3.19 -17.97
C VAL A 155 -12.09 -2.64 -16.69
N ARG A 156 -13.36 -2.24 -16.78
CA ARG A 156 -14.14 -1.86 -15.60
C ARG A 156 -15.10 -2.97 -15.25
N ILE A 157 -15.12 -3.38 -13.98
CA ILE A 157 -16.03 -4.40 -13.44
C ILE A 157 -16.63 -3.86 -12.15
N LEU A 158 -17.89 -3.46 -12.21
CA LEU A 158 -18.70 -3.06 -11.05
C LEU A 158 -19.90 -4.00 -10.96
N THR A 159 -19.82 -4.99 -10.07
CA THR A 159 -20.88 -6.00 -9.89
C THR A 159 -21.59 -5.85 -8.55
N ARG A 160 -22.72 -6.54 -8.39
CA ARG A 160 -23.47 -6.59 -7.13
C ARG A 160 -22.95 -7.68 -6.22
N ASP A 161 -22.82 -8.90 -6.74
CA ASP A 161 -22.67 -10.10 -5.94
C ASP A 161 -21.26 -10.68 -6.05
N SER A 162 -20.74 -10.87 -7.27
CA SER A 162 -19.37 -11.36 -7.42
C SER A 162 -18.68 -10.95 -8.72
N PHE A 163 -17.35 -11.09 -8.73
CA PHE A 163 -16.59 -11.17 -9.97
C PHE A 163 -15.38 -12.11 -9.84
N LEU A 164 -14.95 -12.69 -10.95
CA LEU A 164 -13.68 -13.38 -11.10
C LEU A 164 -12.93 -12.82 -12.31
N VAL A 165 -11.70 -12.37 -12.08
CA VAL A 165 -10.70 -12.12 -13.12
C VAL A 165 -9.56 -13.10 -12.92
N ASP A 166 -9.28 -13.96 -13.89
CA ASP A 166 -8.27 -15.01 -13.74
C ASP A 166 -7.48 -15.26 -15.02
N ASP A 167 -6.15 -15.29 -14.91
CA ASP A 167 -5.21 -15.50 -16.02
C ASP A 167 -5.44 -14.52 -17.18
N VAL A 168 -5.10 -13.26 -16.93
CA VAL A 168 -5.24 -12.15 -17.87
C VAL A 168 -3.93 -11.37 -17.91
N GLU A 169 -3.40 -11.13 -19.10
CA GLU A 169 -2.22 -10.30 -19.32
C GLU A 169 -2.50 -9.08 -20.20
N TYR A 170 -1.98 -7.93 -19.80
CA TYR A 170 -1.80 -6.79 -20.71
C TYR A 170 -0.49 -6.95 -21.48
N ILE A 171 -0.60 -7.11 -22.79
CA ILE A 171 0.54 -7.21 -23.71
C ILE A 171 0.85 -5.83 -24.26
N GLY A 172 2.05 -5.31 -23.98
CA GLY A 172 2.48 -3.98 -24.45
C GLY A 172 2.53 -2.93 -23.34
N ARG A 173 2.91 -1.71 -23.71
CA ARG A 173 3.10 -0.60 -22.75
C ARG A 173 1.98 0.43 -22.86
N GLY A 174 1.24 0.67 -21.77
CA GLY A 174 0.09 1.57 -21.73
C GLY A 174 0.41 3.06 -21.70
N ASN A 175 1.33 3.52 -22.56
CA ASN A 175 1.63 4.93 -22.73
C ASN A 175 0.62 5.59 -23.66
N HIS A 176 0.12 6.76 -23.26
CA HIS A 176 -0.83 7.53 -24.06
C HIS A 176 -0.54 9.03 -23.93
N PRO A 177 -0.70 9.86 -24.98
CA PRO A 177 -0.43 11.31 -24.91
C PRO A 177 -1.45 12.11 -24.07
N ASN A 178 -2.72 11.70 -24.01
CA ASN A 178 -3.77 12.37 -23.21
C ASN A 178 -3.38 12.60 -21.75
N GLN A 179 -3.91 13.65 -21.12
CA GLN A 179 -3.74 13.86 -19.68
C GLN A 179 -4.39 12.74 -18.86
N ASP A 180 -5.66 12.44 -19.13
CA ASP A 180 -6.36 11.35 -18.45
C ASP A 180 -6.08 10.02 -19.14
N VAL A 181 -5.49 9.06 -18.43
CA VAL A 181 -5.19 7.72 -18.95
C VAL A 181 -5.93 6.68 -18.15
N VAL A 182 -6.73 5.87 -18.86
CA VAL A 182 -7.52 4.80 -18.24
C VAL A 182 -6.60 3.84 -17.47
N HIS A 183 -7.04 3.40 -16.29
CA HIS A 183 -6.38 2.34 -15.52
C HIS A 183 -6.54 0.97 -16.21
N ALA A 184 -5.66 0.02 -15.91
CA ALA A 184 -5.75 -1.32 -16.48
C ALA A 184 -7.01 -2.04 -15.98
N MET A 185 -7.22 -2.06 -14.66
CA MET A 185 -8.43 -2.61 -14.04
C MET A 185 -9.08 -1.55 -13.13
N LEU A 186 -10.40 -1.39 -13.26
CA LEU A 186 -11.23 -0.68 -12.29
C LEU A 186 -12.25 -1.67 -11.73
N LEU A 187 -12.12 -2.02 -10.45
CA LEU A 187 -12.89 -3.09 -9.82
C LEU A 187 -13.73 -2.54 -8.66
N GLY A 188 -14.87 -3.17 -8.41
CA GLY A 188 -15.69 -2.86 -7.25
C GLY A 188 -16.95 -3.72 -7.13
N LEU A 189 -17.39 -3.86 -5.89
CA LEU A 189 -18.65 -4.48 -5.52
C LEU A 189 -19.58 -3.43 -4.94
N THR A 190 -20.81 -3.41 -5.41
CA THR A 190 -21.82 -2.40 -5.02
C THR A 190 -22.61 -2.79 -3.77
N THR A 191 -22.38 -3.99 -3.23
CA THR A 191 -22.96 -4.49 -1.97
C THR A 191 -21.86 -4.89 -0.99
N ALA A 192 -22.15 -4.94 0.31
CA ALA A 192 -21.17 -5.31 1.35
C ALA A 192 -20.95 -6.84 1.43
N GLU A 193 -21.95 -7.60 1.00
CA GLU A 193 -21.94 -9.06 0.93
C GLU A 193 -21.21 -9.57 -0.31
N GLY A 194 -20.98 -8.70 -1.31
CA GLY A 194 -20.32 -9.07 -2.54
C GLY A 194 -18.89 -9.56 -2.32
N ARG A 195 -18.43 -10.48 -3.19
CA ARG A 195 -17.08 -11.06 -3.15
C ARG A 195 -16.43 -11.06 -4.53
N GLY A 196 -15.26 -10.46 -4.64
CA GLY A 196 -14.53 -10.31 -5.89
C GLY A 196 -13.15 -10.92 -5.80
N VAL A 197 -12.74 -11.64 -6.84
CA VAL A 197 -11.39 -12.20 -6.95
C VAL A 197 -10.75 -11.71 -8.24
N ILE A 198 -9.55 -11.20 -8.14
CA ILE A 198 -8.63 -11.04 -9.27
C ILE A 198 -7.37 -11.81 -8.96
N ARG A 199 -7.03 -12.81 -9.78
CA ARG A 199 -5.85 -13.62 -9.59
C ARG A 199 -5.08 -13.84 -10.89
N ASN A 200 -3.78 -14.12 -10.77
CA ASN A 200 -2.89 -14.38 -11.91
C ASN A 200 -2.87 -13.26 -12.97
N PHE A 201 -3.24 -12.03 -12.59
CA PHE A 201 -3.29 -10.88 -13.49
C PHE A 201 -1.90 -10.27 -13.70
N ARG A 202 -1.52 -9.98 -14.94
CA ARG A 202 -0.18 -9.53 -15.32
C ARG A 202 -0.21 -8.25 -16.13
N ALA A 203 0.59 -7.27 -15.74
CA ALA A 203 0.85 -6.06 -16.51
C ALA A 203 2.26 -5.54 -16.18
N LYS A 204 3.27 -6.03 -16.92
CA LYS A 204 4.69 -5.81 -16.61
C LYS A 204 5.28 -4.54 -17.25
N LYS A 205 4.50 -3.88 -18.11
CA LYS A 205 4.86 -2.65 -18.79
C LYS A 205 3.74 -1.63 -18.61
N GLY A 206 3.38 -1.33 -17.37
CA GLY A 206 2.17 -0.58 -17.02
C GLY A 206 1.98 0.70 -17.82
N SER A 207 2.99 1.59 -17.78
CA SER A 207 3.09 2.79 -18.62
C SER A 207 4.53 3.33 -18.56
N ALA A 208 4.70 4.65 -18.50
CA ALA A 208 5.95 5.32 -18.20
C ALA A 208 5.90 5.76 -16.74
N ILE A 209 6.91 5.37 -15.95
CA ILE A 209 6.89 5.56 -14.49
C ILE A 209 6.82 7.03 -14.06
N GLY A 210 7.43 7.95 -14.81
CA GLY A 210 7.33 9.39 -14.53
C GLY A 210 6.02 10.03 -14.95
N HIS A 211 5.14 9.33 -15.68
CA HIS A 211 3.91 9.90 -16.23
C HIS A 211 2.75 9.77 -15.24
N TYR A 212 2.86 10.43 -14.09
CA TYR A 212 1.80 10.46 -13.08
C TYR A 212 0.62 11.35 -13.45
N LYS A 213 0.86 12.38 -14.27
CA LYS A 213 -0.16 13.29 -14.84
C LYS A 213 -1.13 13.83 -13.80
N ASN A 214 -0.62 14.42 -12.72
CA ASN A 214 -1.42 15.02 -11.65
C ASN A 214 -2.40 14.06 -10.94
N GLY A 215 -2.19 12.75 -11.04
CA GLY A 215 -3.09 11.74 -10.50
C GLY A 215 -3.82 10.94 -11.57
N ASP A 216 -3.87 11.44 -12.80
CA ASP A 216 -4.65 10.88 -13.91
C ASP A 216 -3.82 9.97 -14.83
N GLY A 217 -2.58 9.67 -14.44
CA GLY A 217 -1.74 8.65 -15.08
C GLY A 217 -2.29 7.23 -14.89
N ARG A 218 -1.87 6.31 -15.76
CA ARG A 218 -2.31 4.91 -15.74
C ARG A 218 -1.85 4.19 -14.48
N GLY A 219 -2.79 3.59 -13.75
CA GLY A 219 -2.56 2.64 -12.67
C GLY A 219 -2.91 1.22 -13.09
N GLY A 220 -2.43 0.25 -12.30
CA GLY A 220 -2.72 -1.18 -12.52
C GLY A 220 -4.14 -1.53 -12.12
N ILE A 221 -4.35 -1.81 -10.83
CA ILE A 221 -5.67 -2.11 -10.26
C ILE A 221 -6.16 -0.91 -9.45
N SER A 222 -7.37 -0.44 -9.74
CA SER A 222 -8.01 0.67 -9.03
C SER A 222 -9.33 0.21 -8.38
N ILE A 223 -9.41 0.39 -7.07
CA ILE A 223 -10.57 0.13 -6.23
C ILE A 223 -10.76 1.38 -5.36
N GLY A 224 -11.96 1.96 -5.41
CA GLY A 224 -12.22 3.25 -4.79
C GLY A 224 -13.54 3.30 -4.01
N PRO A 225 -14.13 4.49 -3.86
CA PRO A 225 -15.35 4.69 -3.07
C PRO A 225 -16.59 3.91 -3.57
N TRP A 226 -16.54 3.37 -4.79
CA TRP A 226 -17.58 2.54 -5.38
C TRP A 226 -17.54 1.08 -4.91
N ASN A 227 -16.53 0.66 -4.15
CA ASN A 227 -16.46 -0.68 -3.58
C ASN A 227 -16.96 -0.69 -2.12
N SER A 228 -17.88 -1.60 -1.84
CA SER A 228 -18.44 -1.86 -0.50
C SER A 228 -18.16 -3.29 0.00
N GLY A 229 -17.83 -4.23 -0.88
CA GLY A 229 -17.61 -5.65 -0.55
C GLY A 229 -16.14 -6.02 -0.40
N ASP A 230 -15.88 -7.33 -0.30
CA ASP A 230 -14.53 -7.85 -0.10
C ASP A 230 -13.90 -8.22 -1.46
N ILE A 231 -12.72 -7.65 -1.75
CA ILE A 231 -11.96 -7.96 -2.96
C ILE A 231 -10.62 -8.59 -2.57
N ARG A 232 -10.37 -9.77 -3.12
CA ARG A 232 -9.10 -10.50 -3.02
C ARG A 232 -8.30 -10.34 -4.31
N ILE A 233 -7.04 -9.96 -4.15
CA ILE A 233 -6.05 -9.76 -5.21
C ILE A 233 -4.92 -10.75 -4.98
N GLU A 234 -4.79 -11.76 -5.84
CA GLU A 234 -3.94 -12.93 -5.56
C GLU A 234 -2.95 -13.22 -6.68
N ASN A 235 -1.66 -13.34 -6.33
CA ASN A 235 -0.60 -13.74 -7.27
C ASN A 235 -0.53 -12.86 -8.54
N CYS A 236 -0.84 -11.58 -8.41
CA CYS A 236 -0.76 -10.60 -9.50
C CYS A 236 0.67 -10.09 -9.71
N HIS A 237 1.01 -9.71 -10.95
CA HIS A 237 2.31 -9.16 -11.31
C HIS A 237 2.15 -7.80 -12.01
N LEU A 238 2.40 -6.71 -11.29
CA LEU A 238 2.20 -5.34 -11.79
C LEU A 238 3.49 -4.54 -11.72
N GLU A 239 3.92 -4.03 -12.87
CA GLU A 239 5.17 -3.28 -12.95
C GLU A 239 5.07 -2.03 -13.81
N GLU A 240 5.93 -1.06 -13.50
CA GLU A 240 6.24 0.07 -14.38
C GLU A 240 5.06 1.02 -14.63
N PHE A 241 4.12 1.11 -13.70
CA PHE A 241 3.03 2.07 -13.77
C PHE A 241 3.50 3.49 -13.40
N GLY A 242 3.01 4.48 -14.15
CA GLY A 242 3.20 5.92 -13.86
C GLY A 242 2.40 6.38 -12.64
N ASN A 243 1.44 5.55 -12.25
CA ASN A 243 0.64 5.66 -11.04
C ASN A 243 0.91 4.43 -10.14
N ASN A 244 -0.05 4.06 -9.30
CA ASN A 244 0.08 2.91 -8.40
C ASN A 244 0.00 1.58 -9.17
N GLY A 245 0.67 0.54 -8.65
CA GLY A 245 0.40 -0.85 -9.04
C GLY A 245 -1.02 -1.22 -8.60
N ILE A 246 -1.27 -1.18 -7.28
CA ILE A 246 -2.62 -1.26 -6.70
C ILE A 246 -2.95 0.08 -6.02
N TYR A 247 -4.05 0.70 -6.43
CA TYR A 247 -4.73 1.76 -5.68
C TYR A 247 -6.03 1.19 -5.13
N ALA A 248 -6.01 0.76 -3.87
CA ALA A 248 -7.18 0.20 -3.18
C ALA A 248 -7.38 0.86 -1.81
N SER A 249 -7.12 2.17 -1.76
CA SER A 249 -7.51 3.03 -0.64
C SER A 249 -8.88 3.68 -0.89
N ARG A 250 -9.41 4.32 0.16
CA ARG A 250 -10.65 5.12 0.08
C ARG A 250 -11.91 4.32 -0.29
N THR A 251 -11.90 3.01 -0.02
CA THR A 251 -13.05 2.12 -0.10
C THR A 251 -13.54 1.76 1.30
N THR A 252 -14.83 1.51 1.46
CA THR A 252 -15.41 0.97 2.69
C THR A 252 -15.28 -0.54 2.78
N GLY A 253 -15.16 -1.23 1.63
CA GLY A 253 -14.98 -2.68 1.55
C GLY A 253 -13.58 -3.15 1.95
N ASN A 254 -13.44 -4.46 2.14
CA ASN A 254 -12.16 -5.08 2.53
C ASN A 254 -11.31 -5.43 1.31
N ILE A 255 -10.00 -5.39 1.53
CA ILE A 255 -9.01 -5.58 0.46
C ILE A 255 -7.95 -6.54 0.97
N GLU A 256 -7.87 -7.70 0.32
CA GLU A 256 -6.89 -8.74 0.64
C GLU A 256 -5.89 -8.81 -0.51
N VAL A 257 -4.62 -8.50 -0.27
CA VAL A 257 -3.56 -8.68 -1.27
C VAL A 257 -2.68 -9.84 -0.85
N ILE A 258 -2.62 -10.90 -1.65
CA ILE A 258 -2.00 -12.18 -1.32
C ILE A 258 -0.94 -12.53 -2.36
N GLY A 259 0.31 -12.62 -1.93
CA GLY A 259 1.44 -12.87 -2.82
C GLY A 259 1.60 -11.77 -3.87
N GLY A 260 2.17 -12.17 -5.00
CA GLY A 260 2.37 -11.30 -6.15
C GLY A 260 3.64 -10.44 -6.08
N THR A 261 3.92 -9.79 -7.22
CA THR A 261 5.13 -9.00 -7.46
C THR A 261 4.73 -7.61 -7.95
N PHE A 262 5.20 -6.58 -7.26
CA PHE A 262 4.91 -5.18 -7.56
C PHE A 262 6.21 -4.40 -7.72
N ARG A 263 6.61 -4.09 -8.96
CA ARG A 263 7.93 -3.53 -9.24
C ARG A 263 7.87 -2.19 -9.95
N ASN A 264 8.68 -1.23 -9.52
CA ASN A 264 8.88 0.04 -10.24
C ASN A 264 7.56 0.75 -10.58
N ASN A 265 6.60 0.70 -9.66
CA ASN A 265 5.40 1.52 -9.73
C ASN A 265 5.69 2.84 -9.05
N ASN A 266 5.25 3.95 -9.64
CA ASN A 266 5.55 5.27 -9.10
C ASN A 266 4.90 5.46 -7.72
N VAL A 267 3.64 5.83 -7.63
CA VAL A 267 3.10 6.35 -6.37
C VAL A 267 3.09 5.33 -5.21
N ALA A 268 2.80 4.06 -5.51
CA ALA A 268 2.94 2.93 -4.60
C ALA A 268 3.01 1.63 -5.42
N GLY A 269 3.74 0.64 -4.92
CA GLY A 269 3.52 -0.75 -5.33
C GLY A 269 2.10 -1.18 -4.97
N ILE A 270 1.74 -1.02 -3.70
CA ILE A 270 0.42 -1.36 -3.15
C ILE A 270 -0.06 -0.23 -2.25
N ARG A 271 -1.33 0.15 -2.38
CA ARG A 271 -1.98 1.13 -1.48
C ARG A 271 -3.30 0.59 -0.97
N ILE A 272 -3.45 0.51 0.35
CA ILE A 272 -4.66 0.02 1.06
C ILE A 272 -4.96 0.87 2.30
N ALA A 273 -6.09 0.63 2.97
CA ALA A 273 -6.34 1.15 4.31
C ALA A 273 -7.44 0.41 5.08
N GLY A 274 -7.35 0.57 6.41
CA GLY A 274 -8.40 0.25 7.37
C GLY A 274 -8.46 -1.21 7.78
N GLU A 275 -9.23 -1.46 8.82
CA GLU A 275 -9.53 -2.79 9.36
C GLU A 275 -10.07 -3.74 8.29
N GLY A 276 -9.70 -5.02 8.36
CA GLY A 276 -10.08 -6.03 7.35
C GLY A 276 -9.32 -5.92 6.04
N SER A 277 -8.44 -4.92 5.87
CA SER A 277 -7.55 -4.83 4.71
C SER A 277 -6.10 -5.20 5.06
N TYR A 278 -5.49 -6.07 4.25
CA TYR A 278 -4.15 -6.55 4.51
C TYR A 278 -3.35 -6.87 3.24
N VAL A 279 -2.01 -6.82 3.38
CA VAL A 279 -1.06 -7.36 2.40
C VAL A 279 -0.31 -8.51 3.05
N GLU A 280 -0.30 -9.67 2.38
CA GLU A 280 0.35 -10.87 2.86
C GLU A 280 1.22 -11.51 1.77
N GLY A 281 2.48 -11.83 2.08
CA GLY A 281 3.31 -12.64 1.18
C GLY A 281 3.81 -11.92 -0.08
N ALA A 282 3.55 -10.61 -0.23
CA ALA A 282 3.88 -9.87 -1.44
C ALA A 282 5.37 -9.49 -1.52
N THR A 283 5.89 -9.44 -2.75
CA THR A 283 7.20 -8.86 -3.07
C THR A 283 7.02 -7.49 -3.71
N VAL A 284 7.56 -6.45 -3.09
CA VAL A 284 7.50 -5.07 -3.61
C VAL A 284 8.90 -4.54 -3.82
N GLU A 285 9.22 -4.12 -5.05
CA GLU A 285 10.56 -3.73 -5.44
C GLU A 285 10.59 -2.37 -6.13
N VAL A 286 11.56 -1.54 -5.74
CA VAL A 286 11.89 -0.29 -6.41
C VAL A 286 13.36 -0.32 -6.78
N ASP A 287 13.62 -0.52 -8.07
CA ASP A 287 14.95 -0.51 -8.67
C ASP A 287 14.87 0.06 -10.09
N LEU A 288 15.20 1.34 -10.24
CA LEU A 288 15.21 1.99 -11.55
C LEU A 288 16.33 1.50 -12.48
N ASP A 289 17.34 0.77 -12.00
CA ASP A 289 18.30 0.12 -12.90
C ASP A 289 17.68 -1.08 -13.64
N SER A 290 16.62 -1.68 -13.07
CA SER A 290 15.87 -2.77 -13.70
C SER A 290 14.68 -2.28 -14.55
N TYR A 291 14.41 -0.98 -14.61
CA TYR A 291 13.26 -0.41 -15.33
C TYR A 291 13.49 -0.39 -16.85
N THR A 292 12.48 -0.84 -17.60
CA THR A 292 12.56 -1.03 -19.06
C THR A 292 11.80 0.02 -19.87
N GLY A 293 11.07 0.92 -19.22
CA GLY A 293 10.29 1.97 -19.86
C GLY A 293 11.08 3.27 -20.10
N PRO A 294 10.42 4.31 -20.63
CA PRO A 294 11.04 5.62 -20.76
C PRO A 294 11.16 6.31 -19.39
N LEU A 295 12.35 6.84 -19.09
CA LEU A 295 12.64 7.65 -17.90
C LEU A 295 12.48 9.15 -18.22
N THR A 296 11.24 9.59 -18.32
CA THR A 296 10.88 10.99 -18.63
C THR A 296 9.94 11.54 -17.57
N GLN A 297 9.96 12.86 -17.33
CA GLN A 297 9.13 13.54 -16.34
C GLN A 297 9.38 13.09 -14.88
N LEU A 298 10.60 12.65 -14.56
CA LEU A 298 10.97 12.25 -13.19
C LEU A 298 11.12 13.44 -12.23
N ASP A 299 11.29 14.65 -12.77
CA ASP A 299 11.30 15.92 -12.06
C ASP A 299 9.89 16.41 -11.68
N SER A 300 8.85 15.72 -12.16
CA SER A 300 7.46 15.98 -11.81
C SER A 300 7.08 15.34 -10.46
N GLN A 301 5.83 14.91 -10.30
CA GLN A 301 5.32 14.25 -9.09
C GLN A 301 5.79 12.78 -8.97
N PHE A 302 7.08 12.56 -9.14
CA PHE A 302 7.71 11.25 -9.02
C PHE A 302 8.03 10.94 -7.56
N ASN A 303 7.51 9.82 -7.05
CA ASN A 303 7.78 9.40 -5.69
C ASN A 303 7.43 7.92 -5.50
N THR A 304 8.44 7.07 -5.71
CA THR A 304 8.35 5.62 -5.49
C THR A 304 8.12 5.25 -4.04
N ARG A 305 7.21 4.32 -3.76
CA ARG A 305 6.96 3.79 -2.41
C ARG A 305 6.62 2.31 -2.51
N GLY A 306 6.98 1.54 -1.49
CA GLY A 306 6.59 0.13 -1.42
C GLY A 306 5.09 -0.01 -1.15
N ILE A 307 4.73 -0.22 0.11
CA ILE A 307 3.34 -0.34 0.56
C ILE A 307 2.90 0.97 1.23
N VAL A 308 1.72 1.45 0.87
CA VAL A 308 1.17 2.71 1.35
C VAL A 308 -0.13 2.49 2.11
N ILE A 309 -0.23 3.10 3.29
CA ILE A 309 -1.47 3.15 4.08
C ILE A 309 -2.08 4.55 3.96
N GLU A 310 -3.24 4.66 3.33
CA GLU A 310 -3.92 5.95 3.08
C GLU A 310 -5.43 5.77 3.13
N GLN A 311 -6.15 6.54 3.95
CA GLN A 311 -7.60 6.38 4.08
C GLN A 311 -8.41 7.46 3.35
N GLY A 312 -7.81 8.64 3.15
CA GLY A 312 -8.49 9.78 2.56
C GLY A 312 -9.74 10.17 3.35
N PRO A 313 -10.86 10.54 2.70
CA PRO A 313 -12.09 10.95 3.38
C PRO A 313 -12.95 9.78 3.88
N THR A 314 -12.60 8.54 3.54
CA THR A 314 -13.46 7.37 3.76
C THR A 314 -13.53 7.02 5.24
N GLN A 315 -14.71 6.70 5.74
CA GLN A 315 -14.94 6.30 7.12
C GLN A 315 -14.82 4.78 7.24
N LYS A 316 -13.58 4.30 7.42
CA LYS A 316 -13.25 2.90 7.68
C LYS A 316 -12.53 2.80 9.04
N PRO A 317 -12.82 1.80 9.90
CA PRO A 317 -12.07 1.61 11.13
C PRO A 317 -10.55 1.47 10.87
N ALA A 318 -9.73 1.89 11.83
CA ALA A 318 -8.27 1.76 11.73
C ALA A 318 -7.86 0.29 11.94
N GLY A 319 -6.79 -0.16 11.28
CA GLY A 319 -6.29 -1.52 11.49
C GLY A 319 -5.82 -2.21 10.21
N ALA A 320 -5.08 -1.51 9.34
CA ALA A 320 -4.48 -2.18 8.19
C ALA A 320 -3.34 -3.12 8.64
N GLU A 321 -3.12 -4.20 7.91
CA GLU A 321 -2.06 -5.18 8.22
C GLU A 321 -1.11 -5.42 7.04
N ILE A 322 0.15 -5.66 7.35
CA ILE A 322 1.19 -6.10 6.41
C ILE A 322 1.91 -7.28 7.06
N ARG A 323 1.97 -8.44 6.41
CA ARG A 323 2.58 -9.64 6.99
C ARG A 323 3.34 -10.47 5.97
N ASN A 324 4.43 -11.11 6.39
CA ASN A 324 5.20 -12.03 5.53
C ASN A 324 5.66 -11.39 4.21
N CYS A 325 5.89 -10.07 4.17
CA CYS A 325 6.22 -9.35 2.94
C CYS A 325 7.73 -9.15 2.78
N THR A 326 8.16 -9.07 1.52
CA THR A 326 9.51 -8.63 1.16
C THR A 326 9.43 -7.30 0.44
N ILE A 327 10.10 -6.28 0.98
CA ILE A 327 10.11 -4.93 0.41
C ILE A 327 11.56 -4.51 0.16
N VAL A 328 11.87 -4.14 -1.07
CA VAL A 328 13.21 -3.72 -1.48
C VAL A 328 13.14 -2.35 -2.14
N ILE A 329 13.96 -1.41 -1.67
CA ILE A 329 14.22 -0.15 -2.36
C ILE A 329 15.72 -0.07 -2.64
N GLU A 330 16.09 -0.42 -3.87
CA GLU A 330 17.47 -0.45 -4.34
C GLU A 330 17.91 0.92 -4.83
N LYS A 331 17.22 1.45 -5.86
CA LYS A 331 17.61 2.66 -6.54
C LYS A 331 16.43 3.46 -7.06
N THR A 332 16.36 4.71 -6.63
CA THR A 332 15.34 5.66 -7.06
C THR A 332 15.80 7.09 -6.72
N PRO A 333 15.48 8.11 -7.54
CA PRO A 333 15.81 9.50 -7.22
C PRO A 333 14.99 10.02 -6.02
N GLN A 334 13.83 9.43 -5.74
CA GLN A 334 12.95 9.87 -4.66
C GLN A 334 12.04 8.75 -4.16
N SER A 335 12.03 8.54 -2.84
CA SER A 335 11.09 7.65 -2.17
C SER A 335 10.74 8.15 -0.78
N LYS A 336 9.55 7.79 -0.31
CA LYS A 336 9.10 8.00 1.08
C LYS A 336 9.17 6.72 1.92
N GLY A 337 9.75 5.65 1.40
CA GLY A 337 10.09 4.46 2.15
C GLY A 337 9.46 3.16 1.67
N GLY A 338 9.90 2.07 2.29
CA GLY A 338 9.39 0.73 2.05
C GLY A 338 7.92 0.61 2.46
N ILE A 339 7.60 1.09 3.66
CA ILE A 339 6.22 1.27 4.13
C ILE A 339 6.01 2.74 4.43
N TYR A 340 4.98 3.34 3.84
CA TYR A 340 4.64 4.75 4.06
C TYR A 340 3.20 4.89 4.55
N VAL A 341 3.02 5.46 5.73
CA VAL A 341 1.70 5.84 6.25
C VAL A 341 1.49 7.32 5.93
N PHE A 342 0.49 7.60 5.08
CA PHE A 342 0.13 8.94 4.66
C PHE A 342 -0.33 9.81 5.85
N PRO A 343 -0.39 11.15 5.71
CA PRO A 343 -0.95 12.02 6.74
C PRO A 343 -2.43 11.72 7.07
N THR A 344 -3.16 11.16 6.11
CA THR A 344 -4.54 10.68 6.27
C THR A 344 -4.60 9.17 6.58
N GLY A 345 -3.47 8.50 6.76
CA GLY A 345 -3.38 7.11 7.17
C GLY A 345 -3.57 6.98 8.68
N ARG A 346 -4.35 5.98 9.09
CA ARG A 346 -4.58 5.64 10.50
C ARG A 346 -3.49 4.68 10.99
N THR A 347 -3.87 3.53 11.51
CA THR A 347 -2.95 2.56 12.11
C THR A 347 -2.53 1.49 11.13
N VAL A 348 -1.36 0.91 11.38
CA VAL A 348 -0.87 -0.26 10.66
C VAL A 348 -0.12 -1.19 11.61
N THR A 349 -0.34 -2.48 11.45
CA THR A 349 0.50 -3.52 12.06
C THR A 349 1.32 -4.21 10.98
N VAL A 350 2.63 -4.30 11.17
CA VAL A 350 3.57 -4.97 10.27
C VAL A 350 4.20 -6.14 11.01
N ARG A 351 4.11 -7.34 10.44
CA ARG A 351 4.59 -8.58 11.06
C ARG A 351 5.48 -9.40 10.14
N ASP A 352 6.50 -10.02 10.69
CA ASP A 352 7.27 -11.10 10.04
C ASP A 352 7.74 -10.73 8.62
N SER A 353 8.17 -9.48 8.42
CA SER A 353 8.46 -8.90 7.10
C SER A 353 9.90 -8.43 7.01
N THR A 354 10.45 -8.49 5.79
CA THR A 354 11.81 -8.02 5.50
C THR A 354 11.75 -6.76 4.65
N ILE A 355 12.48 -5.72 5.07
CA ILE A 355 12.58 -4.44 4.40
C ILE A 355 14.06 -4.15 4.15
N ARG A 356 14.47 -4.01 2.89
CA ARG A 356 15.86 -3.72 2.51
C ARG A 356 15.94 -2.40 1.77
N ILE A 357 16.69 -1.45 2.32
CA ILE A 357 16.80 -0.07 1.80
C ILE A 357 18.25 0.27 1.50
N ASN A 358 18.57 0.40 0.21
CA ASN A 358 19.87 0.84 -0.28
C ASN A 358 19.83 2.25 -0.88
N ALA A 359 18.65 2.78 -1.21
CA ALA A 359 18.49 4.14 -1.68
C ALA A 359 18.71 5.16 -0.56
N ASP A 360 19.60 6.13 -0.79
CA ASP A 360 19.95 7.17 0.18
C ASP A 360 18.77 8.06 0.57
N ASN A 361 18.76 8.51 1.82
CA ASN A 361 17.73 9.36 2.42
C ASN A 361 16.32 8.74 2.41
N VAL A 362 16.23 7.41 2.23
CA VAL A 362 14.96 6.68 2.25
C VAL A 362 14.81 5.89 3.56
N PRO A 363 13.67 6.00 4.26
CA PRO A 363 13.39 5.18 5.44
C PRO A 363 12.85 3.79 5.07
N GLY A 364 12.99 2.82 5.98
CA GLY A 364 12.32 1.53 5.87
C GLY A 364 10.82 1.67 6.13
N VAL A 365 10.46 2.27 7.25
CA VAL A 365 9.08 2.61 7.64
C VAL A 365 8.99 4.10 7.92
N PHE A 366 7.99 4.77 7.35
CA PHE A 366 7.75 6.17 7.59
C PHE A 366 6.27 6.46 7.79
N ARG A 367 5.93 6.94 8.98
CA ARG A 367 4.67 7.65 9.22
C ARG A 367 4.92 9.15 9.16
N SER A 368 4.29 9.82 8.20
CA SER A 368 4.35 11.27 8.09
C SER A 368 3.55 11.98 9.18
N PRO A 369 3.88 13.25 9.48
CA PRO A 369 3.06 14.08 10.35
C PRO A 369 1.59 14.11 9.95
N LEU A 370 0.73 14.30 10.94
CA LEU A 370 -0.71 14.48 10.77
C LEU A 370 -1.00 15.88 10.25
N GLU A 371 -1.07 15.98 8.93
CA GLU A 371 -1.35 17.24 8.25
C GLU A 371 -2.42 17.11 7.16
N ARG A 372 -2.98 18.25 6.79
CA ARG A 372 -3.98 18.33 5.73
C ARG A 372 -3.36 17.98 4.38
N GLN A 373 -4.03 17.11 3.63
CA GLN A 373 -3.67 16.74 2.26
C GLN A 373 -4.72 17.29 1.28
N GLY A 374 -4.40 18.44 0.69
CA GLY A 374 -5.34 19.20 -0.14
C GLY A 374 -6.59 19.57 0.67
N GLN A 375 -7.74 19.02 0.32
CA GLN A 375 -8.98 19.23 1.07
C GLN A 375 -9.17 18.27 2.26
N TYR A 376 -8.45 17.15 2.30
CA TYR A 376 -8.64 16.09 3.28
C TYR A 376 -7.89 16.39 4.57
N ARG A 377 -8.58 16.30 5.71
CA ARG A 377 -7.96 16.37 7.03
C ARG A 377 -7.51 14.98 7.47
N PRO A 378 -6.50 14.89 8.34
CA PRO A 378 -6.24 13.68 9.10
C PRO A 378 -7.52 13.17 9.76
N PRO A 379 -7.77 11.84 9.76
CA PRO A 379 -8.86 11.25 10.51
C PRO A 379 -8.59 11.33 12.02
N ASP A 380 -9.66 11.44 12.81
CA ASP A 380 -9.58 11.35 14.27
C ASP A 380 -9.28 9.91 14.74
N GLY A 381 -8.83 9.79 15.99
CA GLY A 381 -8.56 8.51 16.64
C GLY A 381 -7.10 8.06 16.49
N PRO A 382 -6.83 6.75 16.64
CA PRO A 382 -5.46 6.27 16.79
C PRO A 382 -4.65 6.40 15.50
N SER A 383 -3.36 6.70 15.68
CA SER A 383 -2.36 6.90 14.66
C SER A 383 -1.09 6.05 14.85
N TRP A 384 -1.11 5.12 15.80
CA TRP A 384 0.02 4.26 16.12
C TRP A 384 0.50 3.42 14.93
N VAL A 385 1.77 3.02 14.99
CA VAL A 385 2.39 2.01 14.12
C VAL A 385 2.91 0.87 14.99
N ARG A 386 2.61 -0.37 14.62
CA ARG A 386 3.10 -1.57 15.32
C ARG A 386 3.97 -2.39 14.39
N LEU A 387 5.19 -2.68 14.82
CA LEU A 387 6.15 -3.51 14.11
C LEU A 387 6.52 -4.68 15.00
N GLU A 388 6.35 -5.91 14.49
CA GLU A 388 6.60 -7.15 15.22
C GLU A 388 7.44 -8.07 14.34
N ASN A 389 8.60 -8.53 14.82
CA ASN A 389 9.49 -9.43 14.07
C ASN A 389 9.88 -8.90 12.67
N VAL A 390 10.12 -7.58 12.55
CA VAL A 390 10.50 -6.95 11.28
C VAL A 390 12.02 -6.85 11.17
N LEU A 391 12.55 -7.27 10.02
CA LEU A 391 13.96 -7.11 9.66
C LEU A 391 14.13 -5.93 8.70
N ILE A 392 14.80 -4.87 9.15
CA ILE A 392 15.15 -3.70 8.34
C ILE A 392 16.65 -3.70 8.10
N THR A 393 17.07 -3.84 6.85
CA THR A 393 18.49 -3.87 6.47
C THR A 393 18.83 -2.87 5.36
N GLY A 394 20.13 -2.71 5.08
CA GLY A 394 20.62 -2.10 3.86
C GLY A 394 21.67 -1.02 4.09
N THR A 395 22.13 -0.44 2.99
CA THR A 395 23.30 0.45 2.97
C THR A 395 22.97 1.92 2.76
N ALA A 396 21.68 2.29 2.81
CA ALA A 396 21.25 3.66 2.59
C ALA A 396 21.91 4.66 3.55
N ARG A 397 22.45 5.74 2.99
CA ARG A 397 23.02 6.88 3.74
C ARG A 397 21.92 7.83 4.21
N GLY A 398 22.14 8.54 5.31
CA GLY A 398 21.18 9.51 5.85
C GLY A 398 19.85 8.90 6.29
N ALA A 399 18.92 9.73 6.78
CA ALA A 399 17.62 9.32 7.32
C ALA A 399 17.70 8.26 8.45
N SER A 400 16.56 7.68 8.81
CA SER A 400 16.43 6.62 9.81
C SER A 400 15.84 5.36 9.21
N GLY A 401 16.08 4.19 9.81
CA GLY A 401 15.37 2.96 9.47
C GLY A 401 13.86 3.07 9.68
N ILE A 402 13.46 3.68 10.78
CA ILE A 402 12.07 3.94 11.15
C ILE A 402 11.91 5.43 11.47
N ILE A 403 10.90 6.07 10.90
CA ILE A 403 10.51 7.44 11.22
C ILE A 403 9.02 7.44 11.60
N LEU A 404 8.70 7.84 12.83
CA LEU A 404 7.34 7.95 13.32
C LEU A 404 7.08 9.40 13.76
N ALA A 405 6.20 10.08 13.02
CA ALA A 405 5.69 11.39 13.39
C ALA A 405 4.20 11.30 13.77
N ASP A 406 3.80 11.98 14.84
CA ASP A 406 2.41 12.01 15.33
C ASP A 406 1.81 10.60 15.51
N ALA A 407 2.60 9.72 16.12
CA ALA A 407 2.37 8.28 16.22
C ALA A 407 2.38 7.78 17.68
N PRO A 408 1.64 8.40 18.60
CA PRO A 408 1.66 7.98 20.00
C PRO A 408 1.25 6.51 20.14
N GLU A 409 1.74 5.86 21.21
CA GLU A 409 1.40 4.47 21.55
C GLU A 409 1.81 3.44 20.48
N SER A 410 2.85 3.76 19.70
CA SER A 410 3.47 2.84 18.75
C SER A 410 4.25 1.73 19.45
N VAL A 411 4.44 0.59 18.78
CA VAL A 411 5.18 -0.55 19.33
C VAL A 411 6.22 -1.02 18.32
N ILE A 412 7.45 -1.24 18.79
CA ILE A 412 8.54 -1.85 18.04
C ILE A 412 9.01 -3.06 18.85
N ARG A 413 8.53 -4.25 18.46
CA ARG A 413 8.77 -5.50 19.19
C ARG A 413 9.62 -6.45 18.35
N ASN A 414 10.69 -6.96 18.96
CA ASN A 414 11.56 -7.98 18.39
C ASN A 414 12.00 -7.65 16.94
N CYS A 415 12.27 -6.37 16.67
CA CYS A 415 12.70 -5.92 15.35
C CYS A 415 14.23 -5.85 15.27
N THR A 416 14.79 -6.19 14.11
CA THR A 416 16.21 -6.01 13.82
C THR A 416 16.37 -4.86 12.83
N ILE A 417 17.09 -3.82 13.21
CA ILE A 417 17.46 -2.68 12.36
C ILE A 417 18.97 -2.74 12.16
N ASP A 418 19.42 -3.22 11.01
CA ASP A 418 20.85 -3.35 10.68
C ASP A 418 21.16 -2.53 9.43
N GLN A 419 21.57 -1.27 9.66
CA GLN A 419 21.81 -0.32 8.57
C GLN A 419 23.20 0.29 8.66
N SER A 420 24.00 0.04 7.62
CA SER A 420 25.43 0.33 7.63
C SER A 420 25.82 1.59 6.83
N GLY A 421 24.85 2.28 6.23
CA GLY A 421 25.12 3.50 5.46
C GLY A 421 25.56 4.66 6.36
N GLU A 422 26.36 5.59 5.83
CA GLU A 422 26.85 6.75 6.59
C GLU A 422 25.73 7.66 7.08
N GLN A 423 25.90 8.24 8.28
CA GLN A 423 24.94 9.16 8.91
C GLN A 423 23.52 8.55 9.05
N ARG A 424 23.45 7.24 9.26
CA ARG A 424 22.20 6.49 9.35
C ARG A 424 21.80 6.31 10.80
N ASP A 425 20.54 6.63 11.11
CA ASP A 425 19.94 6.37 12.42
C ASP A 425 19.02 5.16 12.40
N GLY A 426 18.64 4.69 13.59
CA GLY A 426 17.78 3.52 13.75
C GLY A 426 16.32 3.94 13.72
N VAL A 427 15.88 4.57 14.80
CA VAL A 427 14.51 5.00 15.01
C VAL A 427 14.46 6.50 15.32
N TYR A 428 13.60 7.22 14.62
CA TYR A 428 13.32 8.63 14.86
C TYR A 428 11.86 8.82 15.26
N LEU A 429 11.63 9.44 16.40
CA LEU A 429 10.32 9.70 16.98
C LEU A 429 10.10 11.21 17.10
N SER A 430 8.98 11.69 16.55
CA SER A 430 8.53 13.07 16.70
C SER A 430 7.06 13.06 17.11
N ASN A 431 6.72 13.73 18.23
CA ASN A 431 5.37 13.71 18.82
C ASN A 431 4.73 12.31 18.87
N SER A 432 5.54 11.32 19.27
CA SER A 432 5.18 9.89 19.27
C SER A 432 5.38 9.28 20.64
N ASN A 433 4.86 9.98 21.65
CA ASN A 433 4.94 9.62 23.06
C ASN A 433 4.35 8.24 23.34
N SER A 434 4.79 7.63 24.43
CA SER A 434 4.40 6.29 24.87
C SER A 434 4.70 5.21 23.83
N THR A 435 5.70 5.43 22.97
CA THR A 435 6.23 4.36 22.11
C THR A 435 6.91 3.31 22.98
N VAL A 436 6.61 2.04 22.73
CA VAL A 436 7.20 0.90 23.43
C VAL A 436 8.20 0.19 22.52
N VAL A 437 9.42 0.00 23.02
CA VAL A 437 10.43 -0.88 22.43
C VAL A 437 10.55 -2.13 23.27
N ASP A 438 10.40 -3.29 22.64
CA ASP A 438 10.35 -4.59 23.29
C ASP A 438 11.31 -5.57 22.59
N GLY A 439 12.59 -5.50 22.95
CA GLY A 439 13.64 -6.37 22.45
C GLY A 439 14.11 -6.06 21.02
N GLY A 440 14.78 -7.02 20.39
CA GLY A 440 15.37 -6.87 19.06
C GLY A 440 16.81 -6.35 19.08
N SER A 441 17.27 -5.80 17.94
CA SER A 441 18.62 -5.22 17.82
C SER A 441 18.65 -4.02 16.89
N VAL A 442 19.54 -3.06 17.19
CA VAL A 442 19.75 -1.85 16.39
C VAL A 442 21.26 -1.65 16.17
N THR A 443 21.67 -1.76 14.91
CA THR A 443 23.03 -1.50 14.43
C THR A 443 23.01 -0.37 13.41
N THR A 444 23.63 0.75 13.75
CA THR A 444 23.65 1.96 12.90
C THR A 444 25.02 2.64 12.88
N THR A 445 25.21 3.63 12.01
CA THR A 445 26.46 4.42 11.96
C THR A 445 26.39 5.69 12.79
N ARG A 446 25.21 6.07 13.28
CA ARG A 446 24.99 7.28 14.09
C ARG A 446 24.20 6.98 15.37
N TYR A 447 22.92 7.37 15.44
CA TYR A 447 22.11 7.23 16.66
C TYR A 447 21.12 6.07 16.53
N PRO A 448 21.14 5.09 17.44
CA PRO A 448 20.12 4.05 17.51
C PRO A 448 18.68 4.58 17.66
N TYR A 449 18.47 5.56 18.54
CA TYR A 449 17.16 6.19 18.77
C TYR A 449 17.32 7.70 18.88
N ILE A 450 16.39 8.44 18.26
CA ILE A 450 16.25 9.88 18.34
C ILE A 450 14.80 10.19 18.70
N ILE A 451 14.61 11.10 19.66
CA ILE A 451 13.30 11.49 20.18
C ILE A 451 13.23 13.01 20.25
N GLU A 452 12.31 13.62 19.50
CA GLU A 452 11.95 15.03 19.64
C GLU A 452 10.85 15.21 20.69
N PHE A 453 11.01 16.22 21.55
CA PHE A 453 10.03 16.55 22.58
C PHE A 453 10.10 18.03 22.97
N ASP A 454 8.99 18.54 23.51
CA ASP A 454 8.90 19.88 24.10
C ASP A 454 9.10 19.77 25.63
N GLY A 455 10.10 20.48 26.16
CA GLY A 455 10.43 20.55 27.58
C GLY A 455 9.51 21.47 28.38
N ASP A 456 8.78 22.38 27.74
CA ASP A 456 7.84 23.30 28.39
C ASP A 456 6.44 22.69 28.57
N SER A 457 6.27 21.42 28.21
CA SER A 457 5.01 20.71 28.37
C SER A 457 4.59 20.66 29.85
N ASN A 458 3.37 21.10 30.16
CA ASN A 458 2.78 21.03 31.51
C ASN A 458 2.45 19.58 31.95
N THR A 459 2.77 18.60 31.12
CA THR A 459 2.65 17.18 31.37
C THR A 459 4.05 16.57 31.52
N ASP A 460 4.21 15.50 32.28
CA ASP A 460 5.44 14.68 32.24
C ASP A 460 5.16 13.45 31.36
N PRO A 461 5.16 13.62 30.01
CA PRO A 461 4.75 12.54 29.13
C PRO A 461 5.79 11.41 29.16
N CYS A 462 5.28 10.20 29.01
CA CYS A 462 6.13 9.08 28.66
C CYS A 462 6.68 9.30 27.25
N LEU A 463 7.99 9.55 27.09
CA LEU A 463 8.59 9.79 25.78
C LEU A 463 8.85 8.48 25.04
N LEU A 464 9.46 7.51 25.74
CA LEU A 464 9.86 6.21 25.22
C LEU A 464 9.97 5.21 26.37
N GLN A 465 9.42 4.01 26.17
CA GLN A 465 9.50 2.91 27.13
C GLN A 465 10.27 1.73 26.54
N PHE A 466 11.09 1.09 27.36
CA PHE A 466 11.76 -0.16 27.03
C PHE A 466 11.23 -1.27 27.93
N ASP A 467 10.42 -2.19 27.37
CA ASP A 467 9.98 -3.39 28.10
C ASP A 467 11.11 -4.42 28.16
N ALA A 468 11.81 -4.56 27.04
CA ALA A 468 13.08 -5.26 26.93
C ALA A 468 14.06 -4.40 26.12
N VAL A 469 15.27 -4.24 26.64
CA VAL A 469 16.30 -3.39 26.01
C VAL A 469 16.82 -4.11 24.76
N PRO A 470 16.80 -3.47 23.59
CA PRO A 470 17.35 -4.04 22.37
C PRO A 470 18.87 -4.12 22.47
N GLU A 471 19.47 -5.05 21.72
CA GLU A 471 20.91 -5.03 21.54
C GLU A 471 21.32 -3.82 20.70
N ILE A 472 22.05 -2.87 21.29
CA ILE A 472 22.51 -1.66 20.63
C ILE A 472 23.97 -1.82 20.23
N ARG A 473 24.25 -1.69 18.93
CA ARG A 473 25.60 -1.70 18.38
C ARG A 473 25.84 -0.44 17.55
N GLN A 474 26.96 0.23 17.79
CA GLN A 474 27.46 1.23 16.85
C GLN A 474 28.40 0.53 15.87
N SER A 475 28.11 0.62 14.58
CA SER A 475 29.05 0.16 13.57
C SER A 475 30.35 0.95 13.68
N SER A 476 31.50 0.31 13.42
CA SER A 476 32.85 0.80 13.72
C SER A 476 33.30 2.09 12.99
N ALA A 477 32.40 2.78 12.30
CA ALA A 477 32.64 4.13 11.80
C ALA A 477 32.69 5.10 12.99
N ARG A 478 33.78 5.87 13.10
CA ARG A 478 34.04 6.83 14.19
C ARG A 478 33.00 7.97 14.18
N PHE A 479 31.80 7.71 14.67
CA PHE A 479 30.93 8.75 15.18
C PHE A 479 31.19 8.83 16.68
N ASP A 480 32.00 9.80 17.10
CA ASP A 480 32.09 10.19 18.51
C ASP A 480 30.93 11.15 18.75
N PRO A 481 29.86 10.75 19.48
CA PRO A 481 28.62 11.50 19.56
C PRO A 481 28.73 12.83 20.33
N GLY A 482 29.94 13.22 20.75
CA GLY A 482 30.25 14.59 21.13
C GLY A 482 31.07 14.69 22.40
N GLN A 483 32.19 15.40 22.31
CA GLN A 483 32.59 16.30 23.39
C GLN A 483 31.53 17.42 23.47
N SER A 484 31.22 17.88 24.68
CA SER A 484 30.31 19.01 24.93
C SER A 484 30.62 20.18 23.97
N ASP A 485 29.59 20.82 23.40
CA ASP A 485 29.66 21.95 22.44
C ASP A 485 29.82 21.63 20.94
N SER A 486 29.57 20.39 20.51
CA SER A 486 29.53 20.03 19.08
C SER A 486 28.15 20.29 18.46
N THR A 487 28.11 20.90 17.26
CA THR A 487 26.90 21.06 16.43
C THR A 487 26.70 19.82 15.54
N VAL A 488 25.48 19.31 15.46
CA VAL A 488 25.10 18.13 14.66
C VAL A 488 23.86 18.42 13.81
N LEU A 489 23.76 17.74 12.66
CA LEU A 489 22.57 17.78 11.80
C LEU A 489 21.66 16.59 12.10
N ILE A 490 20.44 16.83 12.58
CA ILE A 490 19.41 15.80 12.77
C ILE A 490 18.20 16.21 11.93
N ASP A 491 17.74 15.33 11.06
CA ASP A 491 16.65 15.59 10.09
C ASP A 491 16.76 16.96 9.36
N GLY A 492 17.98 17.35 8.99
CA GLY A 492 18.27 18.59 8.27
C GLY A 492 18.27 19.87 9.13
N ARG A 493 18.14 19.78 10.45
CA ARG A 493 18.24 20.91 11.38
C ARG A 493 19.53 20.82 12.20
N GLU A 494 20.11 21.98 12.50
CA GLU A 494 21.30 22.10 13.33
C GLU A 494 20.93 22.09 14.82
N TYR A 495 21.65 21.28 15.58
CA TYR A 495 21.47 21.17 17.01
C TYR A 495 22.81 21.19 17.72
N ARG A 496 22.84 21.77 18.93
CA ARG A 496 23.99 21.74 19.83
C ARG A 496 23.78 20.73 20.95
N ALA A 497 24.80 19.91 21.23
CA ALA A 497 24.80 19.03 22.38
C ALA A 497 24.76 19.84 23.70
N ASN A 498 23.75 19.59 24.53
CA ASN A 498 23.46 20.31 25.77
C ASN A 498 23.05 19.32 26.88
N GLY A 499 23.97 18.44 27.23
CA GLY A 499 23.83 17.49 28.34
C GLY A 499 23.81 16.03 27.91
N GLY A 500 24.01 15.16 28.89
CA GLY A 500 24.04 13.73 28.69
C GLY A 500 24.00 13.00 30.02
N GLY A 501 23.67 11.72 29.96
CA GLY A 501 23.55 10.90 31.16
C GLY A 501 23.28 9.44 30.85
N VAL A 502 22.85 8.73 31.89
CA VAL A 502 22.38 7.35 31.80
C VAL A 502 20.96 7.26 32.36
N PHE A 503 20.16 6.38 31.79
CA PHE A 503 18.79 6.12 32.21
C PHE A 503 18.60 4.63 32.53
N SER A 504 17.88 4.34 33.62
CA SER A 504 17.52 2.97 33.99
C SER A 504 16.57 2.39 32.97
N THR A 505 16.75 1.14 32.58
CA THR A 505 15.96 0.50 31.52
C THR A 505 14.57 0.06 31.98
N SER A 506 14.23 0.30 33.25
CA SER A 506 12.93 -0.05 33.83
C SER A 506 11.98 1.15 33.83
N GLY A 507 10.86 1.03 33.12
CA GLY A 507 9.81 2.04 33.09
C GLY A 507 9.99 3.06 31.98
N CYS A 508 9.15 4.09 32.01
CA CYS A 508 9.16 5.10 30.95
C CYS A 508 10.21 6.18 31.20
N MET A 509 10.87 6.61 30.11
CA MET A 509 11.67 7.81 30.07
C MET A 509 10.78 9.03 29.96
N THR A 510 10.86 9.92 30.95
CA THR A 510 10.08 11.15 31.03
C THR A 510 10.98 12.39 31.03
N THR A 511 10.41 13.59 30.91
CA THR A 511 11.21 14.83 30.84
C THR A 511 11.88 15.14 32.18
N ASP A 512 11.29 14.71 33.31
CA ASP A 512 11.89 14.78 34.64
C ASP A 512 13.22 14.01 34.75
N ASN A 513 13.42 12.97 33.92
CA ASN A 513 14.68 12.24 33.88
C ASN A 513 15.82 13.02 33.19
N LEU A 514 15.52 14.15 32.54
CA LEU A 514 16.41 14.86 31.61
C LEU A 514 16.93 16.19 32.14
N SER A 515 16.96 16.39 33.46
CA SER A 515 17.51 17.60 34.11
C SER A 515 16.76 18.89 33.73
N SER A 516 15.43 18.88 33.82
CA SER A 516 14.55 20.03 33.59
C SER A 516 14.80 20.78 32.27
N PRO A 517 14.65 20.08 31.12
CA PRO A 517 14.75 20.72 29.81
C PRO A 517 13.67 21.80 29.64
N THR A 518 13.98 22.87 28.91
CA THR A 518 13.01 23.92 28.50
C THR A 518 13.00 24.04 26.99
N GLY A 519 11.85 24.40 26.40
CA GLY A 519 11.64 24.56 24.96
C GLY A 519 11.80 23.27 24.14
N ASP A 520 12.03 23.40 22.84
CA ASP A 520 12.22 22.27 21.94
C ASP A 520 13.55 21.55 22.20
N ASN A 521 13.49 20.23 22.36
CA ASN A 521 14.64 19.40 22.65
C ASN A 521 14.65 18.15 21.76
N THR A 522 15.85 17.62 21.56
CA THR A 522 16.07 16.32 20.91
C THR A 522 16.93 15.44 21.80
N LEU A 523 16.49 14.23 22.06
CA LEU A 523 17.25 13.22 22.78
C LEU A 523 17.78 12.18 21.80
N ALA A 524 19.04 11.77 21.95
CA ALA A 524 19.56 10.59 21.27
C ALA A 524 20.05 9.54 22.26
N ILE A 525 19.64 8.28 22.06
CA ILE A 525 20.28 7.13 22.70
C ILE A 525 21.54 6.80 21.90
N THR A 526 22.66 6.67 22.60
CA THR A 526 23.99 6.52 21.98
C THR A 526 24.64 5.17 22.25
N GLY A 527 24.07 4.37 23.16
CA GLY A 527 24.61 3.07 23.52
C GLY A 527 24.13 2.61 24.90
N THR A 528 24.82 1.61 25.44
CA THR A 528 24.60 1.10 26.80
C THR A 528 25.87 1.27 27.65
N GLN A 529 25.69 1.52 28.95
CA GLN A 529 26.76 1.61 29.94
C GLN A 529 26.31 0.92 31.24
N ASN A 530 27.01 -0.13 31.67
CA ASN A 530 26.68 -0.91 32.87
C ASN A 530 25.21 -1.38 32.92
N GLY A 531 24.63 -1.75 31.77
CA GLY A 531 23.23 -2.17 31.65
C GLY A 531 22.22 -1.02 31.61
N GLN A 532 22.65 0.24 31.65
CA GLN A 532 21.80 1.43 31.50
C GLN A 532 21.93 2.03 30.10
N LEU A 533 20.92 2.77 29.64
CA LEU A 533 20.95 3.46 28.35
C LEU A 533 21.69 4.78 28.47
N LYS A 534 22.71 4.99 27.63
CA LYS A 534 23.43 6.25 27.54
C LYS A 534 22.71 7.19 26.59
N TRP A 535 22.45 8.42 27.04
CA TRP A 535 21.73 9.42 26.26
C TRP A 535 22.51 10.74 26.16
N LEU A 536 22.24 11.48 25.08
CA LEU A 536 22.68 12.85 24.85
C LEU A 536 21.46 13.71 24.51
N ARG A 537 21.40 14.91 25.08
CA ARG A 537 20.36 15.89 24.78
C ARG A 537 20.94 16.97 23.88
N PHE A 538 20.14 17.40 22.93
CA PHE A 538 20.44 18.43 21.96
C PHE A 538 19.36 19.52 22.01
N VAL A 539 19.78 20.76 21.79
CA VAL A 539 18.89 21.92 21.65
C VAL A 539 19.09 22.55 20.28
N PRO A 540 18.04 23.10 19.64
CA PRO A 540 18.19 23.86 18.40
C PRO A 540 19.22 24.98 18.57
N GLU A 541 20.05 25.22 17.54
CA GLU A 541 20.93 26.40 17.49
C GLU A 541 20.20 27.68 17.06
#